data_AF-A0A7X7YJ00-F1
#
_entry.id   AF-A0A7X7YJ00-F1
#
_cell.length_a   1.000
_cell.length_b   1.000
_cell.length_c   1.000
_cell.angle_alpha   90.00
_cell.angle_beta   90.00
_cell.angle_gamma   90.00
#
_symmetry.space_group_name_H-M   'P 1'
#
loop_
_entity.id
_entity.type
_entity.pdbx_description
1 polymer ?
#
loop_
_entity_poly.entity_id
_entity_poly.type
_entity_poly.pdbx_seq_one_letter_code
_entity_poly.pdbx_strand_id
1 'polypeptide(L)'
;MIPYLAILIGIYGFQNAWVAVGLYYCGTVILISKRLGIRSQDLIGSGWSWKWAALSIGMMIAIVIGAMILWNQVQRTDVSLEELFSRYDLDGRAGILFCVIALLINAAVEELFWRGCFQSNPHRLSGGDIFFAGYHVLVLWMVAQWYWVLLFFIGLVLFGWMMRYLKHSLRGLGTVWFAHEMADLAIIVSILLIMNNF
;
A
#
# COMPACT_ATOMS: atom_id res chain seq x y z
N MET A 1 -1.65 13.26 6.85
CA MET A 1 -2.97 13.84 6.53
C MET A 1 -3.31 13.76 5.04
N ILE A 2 -2.39 14.08 4.12
CA ILE A 2 -2.64 13.98 2.66
C ILE A 2 -3.29 12.65 2.23
N PRO A 3 -2.83 11.47 2.68
CA PRO A 3 -3.43 10.19 2.26
C PRO A 3 -4.90 10.06 2.65
N TYR A 4 -5.25 10.53 3.86
CA TYR A 4 -6.62 10.55 4.35
C TYR A 4 -7.48 11.51 3.53
N LEU A 5 -7.00 12.74 3.28
CA LEU A 5 -7.74 13.72 2.49
C LEU A 5 -7.97 13.24 1.05
N ALA A 6 -6.96 12.62 0.45
CA ALA A 6 -7.06 12.07 -0.91
C ALA A 6 -8.16 11.00 -1.00
N ILE A 7 -8.23 10.08 -0.03
CA ILE A 7 -9.27 9.06 0.02
C ILE A 7 -10.63 9.68 0.33
N LEU A 8 -10.74 10.52 1.36
CA LEU A 8 -12.01 11.14 1.74
C LEU A 8 -12.60 11.98 0.60
N ILE A 9 -11.78 12.75 -0.10
CA ILE A 9 -12.23 13.56 -1.22
C ILE A 9 -12.49 12.69 -2.44
N GLY A 10 -11.51 11.89 -2.88
CA GLY A 10 -11.62 11.13 -4.13
C GLY A 10 -12.60 9.96 -4.05
N ILE A 11 -12.49 9.11 -3.03
CA ILE A 11 -13.31 7.90 -2.89
C ILE A 11 -14.67 8.20 -2.27
N TYR A 12 -14.74 8.96 -1.16
CA TYR A 12 -16.02 9.20 -0.49
C TYR A 12 -16.77 10.42 -1.04
N GLY A 13 -16.07 11.44 -1.54
CA GLY A 13 -16.66 12.65 -2.12
C GLY A 13 -17.01 12.48 -3.60
N PHE A 14 -15.99 12.28 -4.44
CA PHE A 14 -16.14 12.19 -5.90
C PHE A 14 -16.49 10.78 -6.41
N GLN A 15 -16.33 9.76 -5.57
CA GLN A 15 -16.48 8.35 -5.95
C GLN A 15 -15.62 7.94 -7.16
N ASN A 16 -14.40 8.47 -7.25
CA ASN A 16 -13.50 8.24 -8.37
C ASN A 16 -12.07 7.99 -7.87
N ALA A 17 -11.52 6.82 -8.23
CA ALA A 17 -10.18 6.41 -7.77
C ALA A 17 -9.07 7.30 -8.35
N TRP A 18 -9.22 7.80 -9.57
CA TRP A 18 -8.23 8.67 -10.22
C TRP A 18 -8.10 10.02 -9.54
N VAL A 19 -9.21 10.59 -9.05
CA VAL A 19 -9.18 11.79 -8.22
C VAL A 19 -8.41 11.53 -6.93
N ALA A 20 -8.65 10.38 -6.27
CA ALA A 20 -7.93 10.00 -5.05
C ALA A 20 -6.43 9.84 -5.32
N VAL A 21 -6.04 9.08 -6.35
CA VAL A 21 -4.63 8.87 -6.74
C VAL A 21 -3.95 10.19 -7.13
N GLY A 22 -4.62 11.02 -7.92
CA GLY A 22 -4.09 12.32 -8.33
C GLY A 22 -3.81 13.24 -7.15
N LEU A 23 -4.78 13.39 -6.24
CA LEU A 23 -4.62 14.17 -5.01
C LEU A 23 -3.51 13.60 -4.12
N TYR A 24 -3.45 12.27 -3.99
CA TYR A 24 -2.42 11.59 -3.22
C TYR A 24 -1.03 11.90 -3.76
N TYR A 25 -0.77 11.59 -5.03
CA TYR A 25 0.55 11.78 -5.65
C TYR A 25 0.95 13.24 -5.74
N CYS A 26 0.06 14.14 -6.15
CA CYS A 26 0.40 15.57 -6.18
C CYS A 26 0.80 16.06 -4.79
N GLY A 27 0.03 15.71 -3.76
CA GLY A 27 0.30 16.13 -2.39
C GLY A 27 1.59 15.53 -1.82
N THR A 28 1.79 14.22 -1.96
CA THR A 28 2.96 13.51 -1.41
C THR A 28 4.23 13.89 -2.15
N VAL A 29 4.23 13.98 -3.49
CA VAL A 29 5.40 14.38 -4.28
C VAL A 29 5.83 15.80 -3.92
N ILE A 30 4.91 16.76 -3.76
CA ILE A 30 5.25 18.12 -3.31
C ILE A 30 5.97 18.09 -1.95
N LEU A 31 5.49 17.28 -1.01
CA LEU A 31 6.12 17.16 0.31
C LEU A 31 7.49 16.48 0.24
N ILE A 32 7.61 15.40 -0.55
CA ILE A 32 8.88 14.69 -0.80
C ILE A 32 9.89 15.66 -1.40
N SER A 33 9.52 16.41 -2.45
CA SER A 33 10.42 17.38 -3.09
C SER A 33 10.89 18.46 -2.11
N LYS A 34 10.00 18.94 -1.22
CA LYS A 34 10.37 19.94 -0.20
C LYS A 34 11.24 19.39 0.93
N ARG A 35 11.07 18.13 1.31
CA ARG A 35 11.76 17.52 2.46
C ARG A 35 13.07 16.81 2.10
N LEU A 36 13.10 16.13 0.96
CA LEU A 36 14.21 15.29 0.53
C LEU A 36 14.96 15.86 -0.69
N GLY A 37 14.26 16.57 -1.58
CA GLY A 37 14.85 17.09 -2.81
C GLY A 37 15.52 15.97 -3.63
N ILE A 38 16.75 16.22 -4.09
CA ILE A 38 17.55 15.27 -4.90
C ILE A 38 17.90 13.98 -4.11
N ARG A 39 17.96 14.04 -2.78
CA ARG A 39 18.33 12.89 -1.92
C ARG A 39 17.33 11.74 -1.94
N SER A 40 16.16 11.92 -2.57
CA SER A 40 15.15 10.87 -2.71
C SER A 40 15.66 9.70 -3.55
N GLN A 41 16.40 9.98 -4.64
CA GLN A 41 16.93 8.95 -5.53
C GLN A 41 18.00 8.10 -4.83
N ASP A 42 18.89 8.77 -4.07
CA ASP A 42 19.95 8.09 -3.31
C ASP A 42 19.37 7.14 -2.25
N LEU A 43 18.24 7.49 -1.65
CA LEU A 43 17.58 6.66 -0.64
C LEU A 43 16.98 5.38 -1.25
N ILE A 44 16.27 5.48 -2.38
CA ILE A 44 15.70 4.31 -3.06
C ILE A 44 16.81 3.39 -3.58
N GLY A 45 17.89 3.97 -4.13
CA GLY A 45 19.01 3.20 -4.70
C GLY A 45 19.93 2.52 -3.67
N SER A 46 19.69 2.69 -2.36
CA SER A 46 20.58 2.20 -1.29
C SER A 46 19.89 1.23 -0.33
N GLY A 47 20.66 0.49 0.46
CA GLY A 47 20.13 -0.42 1.49
C GLY A 47 19.51 -1.71 0.94
N TRP A 48 20.10 -2.25 -0.14
CA TRP A 48 19.69 -3.53 -0.72
C TRP A 48 20.16 -4.74 0.10
N SER A 49 19.31 -5.76 0.22
CA SER A 49 19.63 -7.03 0.85
C SER A 49 18.88 -8.19 0.19
N TRP A 50 19.62 -9.08 -0.47
CA TRP A 50 19.05 -10.26 -1.15
C TRP A 50 18.27 -11.19 -0.22
N LYS A 51 18.71 -11.32 1.03
CA LYS A 51 18.02 -12.14 2.03
C LYS A 51 16.58 -11.65 2.28
N TRP A 52 16.44 -10.33 2.47
CA TRP A 52 15.14 -9.72 2.71
C TRP A 52 14.29 -9.62 1.45
N ALA A 53 14.91 -9.43 0.28
CA ALA A 53 14.23 -9.51 -1.01
C ALA A 53 13.63 -10.90 -1.23
N ALA A 54 14.40 -11.97 -1.02
CA ALA A 54 13.91 -13.35 -1.13
C ALA A 54 12.78 -13.65 -0.12
N LEU A 55 12.89 -13.16 1.11
CA LEU A 55 11.81 -13.28 2.10
C LEU A 55 10.53 -12.56 1.64
N SER A 56 10.66 -11.38 1.02
CA SER A 56 9.52 -10.60 0.53
C SER A 56 8.78 -11.31 -0.61
N ILE A 57 9.49 -12.02 -1.48
CA ILE A 57 8.88 -12.90 -2.50
C ILE A 57 8.11 -14.04 -1.82
N GLY A 58 8.70 -14.68 -0.82
CA GLY A 58 8.02 -15.73 -0.04
C GLY A 58 6.74 -15.21 0.65
N MET A 59 6.80 -14.00 1.21
CA MET A 59 5.64 -13.34 1.80
C MET A 59 4.57 -13.00 0.75
N MET A 60 4.96 -12.53 -0.43
CA MET A 60 4.03 -12.26 -1.54
C MET A 60 3.26 -13.54 -1.92
N ILE A 61 3.95 -14.67 -2.09
CA ILE A 61 3.31 -15.96 -2.38
C ILE A 61 2.35 -16.36 -1.25
N ALA A 62 2.77 -16.21 0.01
CA ALA A 62 1.94 -16.54 1.17
C ALA A 62 0.69 -15.65 1.26
N ILE A 63 0.80 -14.36 0.94
CA ILE A 63 -0.34 -13.43 0.87
C ILE A 63 -1.31 -13.86 -0.22
N VAL A 64 -0.82 -14.21 -1.42
CA VAL A 64 -1.68 -14.67 -2.53
C VAL A 64 -2.44 -15.94 -2.15
N ILE A 65 -1.74 -16.97 -1.63
CA ILE A 65 -2.37 -18.22 -1.19
C ILE A 65 -3.36 -17.96 -0.04
N GLY A 66 -2.97 -17.13 0.93
CA GLY A 66 -3.83 -16.78 2.06
C GLY A 66 -5.10 -16.07 1.62
N ALA A 67 -5.00 -15.14 0.66
CA ALA A 67 -6.14 -14.47 0.07
C ALA A 67 -7.08 -15.47 -0.59
N MET A 68 -6.59 -16.36 -1.46
CA MET A 68 -7.42 -17.37 -2.13
C MET A 68 -8.17 -18.29 -1.14
N ILE A 69 -7.54 -18.68 -0.04
CA ILE A 69 -8.17 -19.57 0.95
C ILE A 69 -9.17 -18.82 1.84
N LEU A 70 -8.84 -17.60 2.26
CA LEU A 70 -9.60 -16.87 3.27
C LEU A 70 -10.59 -15.87 2.68
N TRP A 71 -10.58 -15.62 1.36
CA TRP A 71 -11.36 -14.55 0.73
C TRP A 71 -12.84 -14.59 1.09
N ASN A 72 -13.49 -15.77 1.02
CA ASN A 72 -14.92 -15.92 1.35
C ASN A 72 -15.26 -15.58 2.81
N GLN A 73 -14.28 -15.65 3.72
CA GLN A 73 -14.45 -15.24 5.12
C GLN A 73 -14.14 -13.75 5.30
N VAL A 74 -13.19 -13.23 4.52
CA VAL A 74 -12.72 -11.85 4.57
C VAL A 74 -13.72 -10.88 3.94
N GLN A 75 -14.27 -11.23 2.77
CA GLN A 75 -15.14 -10.38 1.99
C GLN A 75 -16.46 -10.12 2.70
N ARG A 76 -16.96 -8.90 2.55
CA ARG A 76 -18.34 -8.55 2.87
C ARG A 76 -19.31 -9.22 1.91
N THR A 77 -20.34 -9.86 2.45
CA THR A 77 -21.35 -10.58 1.65
C THR A 77 -22.20 -9.69 0.74
N ASP A 78 -22.24 -8.38 1.02
CA ASP A 78 -23.02 -7.38 0.28
C ASP A 78 -22.21 -6.63 -0.79
N VAL A 79 -20.97 -7.04 -1.06
CA VAL A 79 -20.05 -6.32 -1.94
C VAL A 79 -19.58 -7.21 -3.09
N SER A 80 -19.80 -6.78 -4.33
CA SER A 80 -19.15 -7.34 -5.51
C SER A 80 -17.91 -6.52 -5.88
N LEU A 81 -16.76 -7.17 -6.07
CA LEU A 81 -15.54 -6.49 -6.51
C LEU A 81 -15.70 -5.86 -7.89
N GLU A 82 -16.41 -6.52 -8.80
CA GLU A 82 -16.65 -6.01 -10.15
C GLU A 82 -17.47 -4.71 -10.12
N GLU A 83 -18.57 -4.70 -9.37
CA GLU A 83 -19.39 -3.50 -9.18
C GLU A 83 -18.62 -2.38 -8.50
N LEU A 84 -17.77 -2.72 -7.52
CA LEU A 84 -16.93 -1.76 -6.83
C LEU A 84 -15.92 -1.13 -7.79
N PHE A 85 -15.26 -1.94 -8.62
CA PHE A 85 -14.26 -1.45 -9.58
C PHE A 85 -14.91 -0.55 -10.62
N SER A 86 -16.07 -0.94 -11.16
CA SER A 86 -16.83 -0.11 -12.08
C SER A 86 -17.28 1.20 -11.42
N ARG A 87 -17.75 1.17 -10.16
CA ARG A 87 -18.16 2.37 -9.42
C ARG A 87 -17.05 3.41 -9.27
N TYR A 88 -15.79 2.97 -9.18
CA TYR A 88 -14.64 3.86 -8.96
C TYR A 88 -13.80 4.12 -10.22
N ASP A 89 -14.32 3.81 -11.41
CA ASP A 89 -13.64 3.95 -12.71
C ASP A 89 -12.32 3.14 -12.80
N LEU A 90 -12.34 1.93 -12.25
CA LEU A 90 -11.23 0.96 -12.23
C LEU A 90 -11.51 -0.30 -13.08
N ASP A 91 -12.52 -0.27 -13.94
CA ASP A 91 -12.81 -1.36 -14.88
C ASP A 91 -12.01 -1.21 -16.20
N GLY A 92 -11.93 -2.32 -16.96
CA GLY A 92 -11.30 -2.37 -18.28
C GLY A 92 -9.87 -1.80 -18.33
N ARG A 93 -9.62 -0.89 -19.27
CA ARG A 93 -8.27 -0.31 -19.50
C ARG A 93 -7.82 0.61 -18.38
N ALA A 94 -8.77 1.28 -17.71
CA ALA A 94 -8.46 2.15 -16.57
C ALA A 94 -7.91 1.30 -15.41
N GLY A 95 -8.55 0.19 -15.07
CA GLY A 95 -8.05 -0.75 -14.07
C GLY A 95 -6.62 -1.24 -14.36
N ILE A 96 -6.33 -1.62 -15.61
CA ILE A 96 -4.97 -2.04 -16.01
C ILE A 96 -3.95 -0.92 -15.78
N LEU A 97 -4.27 0.31 -16.20
CA LEU A 97 -3.39 1.46 -15.99
C LEU A 97 -3.18 1.75 -14.50
N PHE A 98 -4.23 1.62 -13.69
CA PHE A 98 -4.15 1.78 -12.25
C PHE A 98 -3.21 0.75 -11.63
N CYS A 99 -3.32 -0.53 -12.01
CA CYS A 99 -2.42 -1.59 -11.54
C CYS A 99 -0.96 -1.33 -11.92
N VAL A 100 -0.70 -0.86 -13.15
CA VAL A 100 0.67 -0.52 -13.59
C VAL A 100 1.24 0.64 -12.77
N ILE A 101 0.43 1.68 -12.55
CA ILE A 101 0.84 2.84 -11.73
C ILE A 101 1.07 2.42 -10.28
N ALA A 102 0.19 1.58 -9.72
CA ALA A 102 0.33 1.06 -8.37
C ALA A 102 1.65 0.29 -8.23
N LEU A 103 1.94 -0.64 -9.14
CA LEU A 103 3.17 -1.43 -9.08
C LEU A 103 4.44 -0.60 -9.23
N LEU A 104 4.49 0.34 -10.17
CA LEU A 104 5.74 1.01 -10.54
C LEU A 104 6.02 2.28 -9.75
N ILE A 105 4.97 2.97 -9.29
CA ILE A 105 5.10 4.32 -8.74
C ILE A 105 4.72 4.34 -7.26
N ASN A 106 3.67 3.61 -6.86
CA ASN A 106 3.09 3.74 -5.53
C ASN A 106 4.11 3.43 -4.44
N ALA A 107 4.70 2.23 -4.45
CA ALA A 107 5.67 1.80 -3.47
C ALA A 107 6.82 2.81 -3.29
N ALA A 108 7.35 3.35 -4.39
CA ALA A 108 8.44 4.32 -4.33
C ALA A 108 8.00 5.63 -3.65
N VAL A 109 6.84 6.19 -4.04
CA VAL A 109 6.30 7.42 -3.47
C VAL A 109 5.93 7.22 -1.99
N GLU A 110 5.25 6.13 -1.67
CA GLU A 110 4.84 5.75 -0.32
C GLU A 110 6.04 5.65 0.62
N GLU A 111 7.08 4.90 0.24
CA GLU A 111 8.25 4.69 1.09
C GLU A 111 9.06 5.97 1.28
N LEU A 112 9.21 6.77 0.23
CA LEU A 112 9.84 8.10 0.34
C LEU A 112 9.05 9.02 1.26
N PHE A 113 7.73 9.01 1.16
CA PHE A 113 6.87 9.82 2.01
C PHE A 113 6.95 9.35 3.47
N TRP A 114 6.60 8.09 3.74
CA TRP A 114 6.45 7.58 5.09
C TRP A 114 7.78 7.37 5.81
N ARG A 115 8.80 6.82 5.14
CA ARG A 115 10.07 6.39 5.77
C ARG A 115 11.24 7.34 5.43
N GLY A 116 11.11 8.06 4.33
CA GLY A 116 12.05 9.12 3.94
C GLY A 116 11.80 10.44 4.67
N CYS A 117 10.56 10.95 4.64
CA CYS A 117 10.25 12.29 5.18
C CYS A 117 10.05 12.31 6.71
N PHE A 118 9.66 11.19 7.31
CA PHE A 118 9.46 11.09 8.76
C PHE A 118 10.56 10.24 9.40
N GLN A 119 11.14 10.76 10.48
CA GLN A 119 12.18 10.10 11.26
C GLN A 119 11.61 9.81 12.66
N SER A 120 11.66 8.55 13.08
CA SER A 120 11.23 8.13 14.41
C SER A 120 12.05 6.92 14.88
N ASN A 121 12.12 6.68 16.19
CA ASN A 121 12.95 5.63 16.76
C ASN A 121 12.54 4.23 16.24
N PRO A 122 13.41 3.49 15.51
CA PRO A 122 13.07 2.22 14.87
C PRO A 122 12.72 1.09 15.84
N HIS A 123 13.08 1.19 17.11
CA HIS A 123 12.86 0.14 18.12
C HIS A 123 11.52 0.25 18.85
N ARG A 124 10.68 1.22 18.49
CA ARG A 124 9.34 1.41 19.09
C ARG A 124 8.33 1.70 18.01
N LEU A 125 7.07 1.31 18.21
CA LEU A 125 5.96 1.78 17.39
C LEU A 125 5.90 3.31 17.43
N SER A 126 5.52 3.90 16.31
CA SER A 126 5.37 5.34 16.16
C SER A 126 4.00 5.68 15.62
N GLY A 127 3.55 6.93 15.84
CA GLY A 127 2.32 7.42 15.24
C GLY A 127 2.31 7.31 13.71
N GLY A 128 3.48 7.40 13.06
CA GLY A 128 3.60 7.21 11.61
C GLY A 128 3.13 5.83 11.14
N ASP A 129 3.43 4.78 11.91
CA ASP A 129 3.02 3.40 11.58
C ASP A 129 1.50 3.23 11.73
N ILE A 130 0.91 3.86 12.75
CA ILE A 130 -0.54 3.92 12.98
C ILE A 130 -1.24 4.70 11.87
N PHE A 131 -0.73 5.87 11.50
CA PHE A 131 -1.32 6.68 10.44
C PHE A 131 -1.21 6.01 9.08
N PHE A 132 -0.09 5.32 8.81
CA PHE A 132 0.10 4.49 7.62
C PHE A 132 -0.98 3.40 7.53
N ALA A 133 -1.20 2.62 8.58
CA ALA A 133 -2.23 1.60 8.58
C ALA A 133 -3.65 2.19 8.47
N GLY A 134 -3.92 3.29 9.15
CA GLY A 134 -5.27 3.83 9.27
C GLY A 134 -5.88 4.36 7.97
N TYR A 135 -5.09 4.87 7.01
CA TYR A 135 -5.69 5.31 5.74
C TYR A 135 -6.04 4.12 4.84
N HIS A 136 -5.27 3.02 4.90
CA HIS A 136 -5.59 1.79 4.20
C HIS A 136 -6.89 1.17 4.72
N VAL A 137 -7.16 1.27 6.02
CA VAL A 137 -8.43 0.83 6.62
C VAL A 137 -9.64 1.48 5.97
N LEU A 138 -9.55 2.75 5.54
CA LEU A 138 -10.66 3.42 4.85
C LEU A 138 -11.08 2.67 3.58
N VAL A 139 -10.11 2.23 2.78
CA VAL A 139 -10.39 1.47 1.55
C VAL A 139 -10.77 0.02 1.89
N LEU A 140 -10.07 -0.63 2.82
CA LEU A 140 -10.37 -2.01 3.24
C LEU A 140 -11.79 -2.16 3.81
N TRP A 141 -12.30 -1.14 4.51
CA TRP A 141 -13.66 -1.13 5.06
C TRP A 141 -14.75 -1.31 4.00
N MET A 142 -14.46 -0.96 2.75
CA MET A 142 -15.39 -1.09 1.64
C MET A 142 -15.55 -2.53 1.16
N VAL A 143 -14.59 -3.41 1.45
CA VAL A 143 -14.54 -4.78 0.92
C VAL A 143 -14.53 -5.86 1.98
N ALA A 144 -13.95 -5.60 3.16
CA ALA A 144 -13.70 -6.61 4.17
C ALA A 144 -14.63 -6.47 5.39
N GLN A 145 -14.94 -7.59 6.04
CA GLN A 145 -15.73 -7.59 7.28
C GLN A 145 -14.95 -6.91 8.41
N TRP A 146 -15.67 -6.24 9.33
CA TRP A 146 -15.07 -5.32 10.31
C TRP A 146 -13.96 -5.94 11.18
N TYR A 147 -14.08 -7.22 11.55
CA TYR A 147 -13.10 -7.90 12.39
C TYR A 147 -11.83 -8.26 11.60
N TRP A 148 -11.95 -8.56 10.31
CA TRP A 148 -10.79 -8.70 9.41
C TRP A 148 -10.12 -7.35 9.16
N VAL A 149 -10.89 -6.27 9.03
CA VAL A 149 -10.34 -4.90 8.93
C VAL A 149 -9.49 -4.57 10.15
N LEU A 150 -9.94 -4.91 11.36
CA LEU A 150 -9.15 -4.73 12.58
C LEU A 150 -7.87 -5.56 12.57
N LEU A 151 -7.93 -6.82 12.10
CA LEU A 151 -6.75 -7.66 11.98
C LEU A 151 -5.74 -7.08 10.97
N PHE A 152 -6.22 -6.65 9.81
CA PHE A 152 -5.38 -5.99 8.79
C PHE A 152 -4.78 -4.69 9.31
N PHE A 153 -5.52 -3.90 10.08
CA PHE A 153 -4.98 -2.70 10.71
C PHE A 153 -3.78 -3.04 11.61
N ILE A 154 -3.91 -4.03 12.49
CA ILE A 154 -2.80 -4.47 13.36
C ILE A 154 -1.63 -4.97 12.51
N GLY A 155 -1.90 -5.80 11.49
CA GLY A 155 -0.89 -6.29 10.56
C GLY A 155 -0.14 -5.17 9.85
N LEU A 156 -0.85 -4.14 9.36
CA LEU A 156 -0.28 -2.99 8.67
C LEU A 156 0.53 -2.08 9.60
N VAL A 157 0.13 -1.94 10.87
CA VAL A 157 0.94 -1.21 11.87
C VAL A 157 2.28 -1.93 12.08
N LEU A 158 2.24 -3.26 12.26
CA LEU A 158 3.45 -4.07 12.43
C LEU A 158 4.32 -4.06 11.17
N PHE A 159 3.71 -4.14 10.00
CA PHE A 159 4.39 -4.04 8.71
C PHE A 159 5.06 -2.66 8.56
N GLY A 160 4.34 -1.58 8.87
CA GLY A 160 4.89 -0.23 8.79
C GLY A 160 6.08 -0.03 9.72
N TRP A 161 5.99 -0.55 10.95
CA TRP A 161 7.10 -0.59 11.90
C TRP A 161 8.28 -1.42 11.39
N MET A 162 8.02 -2.62 10.86
CA MET A 162 9.05 -3.50 10.31
C MET A 162 9.80 -2.83 9.15
N MET A 163 9.09 -2.20 8.21
CA MET A 163 9.70 -1.48 7.09
C MET A 163 10.57 -0.32 7.56
N ARG A 164 10.11 0.42 8.57
CA ARG A 164 10.91 1.47 9.19
C ARG A 164 12.15 0.91 9.88
N TYR A 165 12.03 -0.18 10.62
CA TYR A 165 13.17 -0.86 11.22
C TYR A 165 14.19 -1.29 10.15
N LEU A 166 13.74 -1.94 9.07
CA LEU A 166 14.60 -2.35 7.95
C LEU A 166 15.30 -1.18 7.29
N LYS A 167 14.59 -0.07 7.04
CA LYS A 167 15.20 1.17 6.50
C LYS A 167 16.36 1.66 7.37
N HIS A 168 16.20 1.62 8.70
CA HIS A 168 17.25 2.02 9.62
C HIS A 168 18.42 1.01 9.67
N SER A 169 18.13 -0.29 9.71
CA SER A 169 19.15 -1.34 9.74
C SER A 169 19.98 -1.41 8.46
N LEU A 170 19.35 -1.21 7.30
CA LEU A 170 19.98 -1.29 5.98
C LEU A 170 20.48 0.05 5.48
N ARG A 171 20.19 1.15 6.20
CA ARG A 171 20.59 2.53 5.88
C ARG A 171 20.15 2.98 4.48
N GLY A 172 18.99 2.53 4.02
CA GLY A 172 18.43 2.85 2.71
C GLY A 172 17.04 2.26 2.52
N LEU A 173 16.40 2.54 1.38
CA LEU A 173 15.03 2.13 1.07
C LEU A 173 14.93 1.01 0.04
N GLY A 174 15.99 0.61 -0.65
CA GLY A 174 15.89 -0.33 -1.78
C GLY A 174 15.20 -1.65 -1.45
N THR A 175 15.57 -2.28 -0.32
CA THR A 175 14.87 -3.49 0.16
C THR A 175 13.44 -3.22 0.58
N VAL A 176 13.20 -2.08 1.22
CA VAL A 176 11.88 -1.69 1.77
C VAL A 176 10.90 -1.37 0.64
N TRP A 177 11.36 -0.64 -0.38
CA TRP A 177 10.65 -0.38 -1.62
C TRP A 177 10.29 -1.68 -2.34
N PHE A 178 11.26 -2.57 -2.55
CA PHE A 178 10.99 -3.86 -3.19
C PHE A 178 10.01 -4.72 -2.39
N ALA A 179 10.14 -4.74 -1.06
CA ALA A 179 9.21 -5.48 -0.22
C ALA A 179 7.78 -4.93 -0.29
N HIS A 180 7.63 -3.61 -0.43
CA HIS A 180 6.34 -2.98 -0.68
C HIS A 180 5.81 -3.31 -2.07
N GLU A 181 6.63 -3.22 -3.13
CA GLU A 181 6.22 -3.65 -4.48
C GLU A 181 5.71 -5.11 -4.51
N MET A 182 6.38 -6.00 -3.78
CA MET A 182 5.94 -7.39 -3.65
C MET A 182 4.60 -7.51 -2.94
N ALA A 183 4.30 -6.66 -1.96
CA ALA A 183 2.99 -6.61 -1.31
C ALA A 183 1.91 -6.06 -2.25
N ASP A 184 2.19 -4.99 -3.00
CA ASP A 184 1.27 -4.42 -4.00
C ASP A 184 0.96 -5.44 -5.10
N LEU A 185 2.00 -6.16 -5.57
CA LEU A 185 1.84 -7.25 -6.52
C LEU A 185 1.01 -8.40 -5.94
N ALA A 186 1.21 -8.76 -4.68
CA ALA A 186 0.39 -9.78 -4.01
C ALA A 186 -1.09 -9.40 -4.03
N ILE A 187 -1.42 -8.14 -3.71
CA ILE A 187 -2.80 -7.63 -3.70
C ILE A 187 -3.40 -7.70 -5.11
N ILE A 188 -2.69 -7.18 -6.12
CA ILE A 188 -3.17 -7.16 -7.51
C ILE A 188 -3.38 -8.58 -8.03
N VAL A 189 -2.42 -9.48 -7.84
CA VAL A 189 -2.54 -10.87 -8.27
C VAL A 189 -3.69 -11.57 -7.57
N SER A 190 -3.85 -11.36 -6.26
CA SER A 190 -4.96 -11.94 -5.50
C SER A 190 -6.31 -11.49 -6.05
N ILE A 191 -6.51 -10.19 -6.27
CA ILE A 191 -7.74 -9.64 -6.83
C ILE A 191 -8.01 -10.21 -8.22
N LEU A 192 -6.99 -10.28 -9.08
CA LEU A 192 -7.14 -10.83 -10.44
C LEU A 192 -7.54 -12.31 -10.40
N LEU A 193 -6.97 -13.11 -9.51
CA LEU A 193 -7.34 -14.53 -9.37
C LEU A 193 -8.77 -14.68 -8.83
N ILE A 194 -9.12 -13.91 -7.80
CA ILE A 194 -10.46 -13.89 -7.19
C ILE A 194 -11.54 -13.52 -8.21
N MET A 195 -11.32 -12.47 -9.01
CA MET A 195 -12.27 -12.03 -10.02
C MET A 195 -12.44 -13.02 -11.19
N ASN A 196 -11.44 -13.87 -11.45
CA ASN A 196 -11.48 -14.87 -12.52
C ASN A 196 -11.95 -16.27 -12.05
N ASN A 197 -12.62 -16.35 -10.90
CA ASN A 197 -13.18 -17.56 -10.28
C ASN A 197 -12.16 -18.59 -9.77
N PHE A 198 -11.28 -18.12 -8.87
CA PHE A 198 -10.72 -18.93 -7.78
C PHE A 198 -11.04 -18.31 -6.41
#